data_AF-A0A918X2Z3-F1
#
_entry.id   AF-A0A918X2Z3-F1
#
_cell.length_a   1.000
_cell.length_b   1.000
_cell.length_c   1.000
_cell.angle_alpha   90.00
_cell.angle_beta   90.00
_cell.angle_gamma   90.00
#
_symmetry.space_group_name_H-M   'P 1'
#
loop_
_entity.id
_entity.type
_entity.pdbx_description
1 polymer ?
#
loop_
_entity_poly.entity_id
_entity_poly.type
_entity_poly.pdbx_seq_one_letter_code
_entity_poly.pdbx_strand_id
1 'polypeptide(L)'
;MALTACGTETLSAESPPADWAPRMRAVAKAWEGSAALTAMQRGFHPLARFRTTVPPGGLRSAADRTAHLKGAYVVAGELPDTRPQPRATWPDGTTRKAATLTAREAVEFLGEGSNDPDGGHTLKVTGARLGTTEVATSRGPTRVPAWLFTVAGYDAPFTYPALAAPTFPDSPIAPLPRLYGADAAATGGPGSVTVEGRTLTVTVTHGSCTGPSAVKALESGDTVVLAVSVLPRKRPRGPDEGCDLALRHSRATVELARPVGDRILLEAQQGIPVQQSLD
;
A
#
# COMPACT_ATOMS: atom_id res chain seq x y z
N MET A 1 42.56 -0.80 13.32
CA MET A 1 41.18 -1.28 13.12
C MET A 1 40.71 -0.71 11.80
N ALA A 2 40.87 -1.47 10.72
CA ALA A 2 40.54 -1.04 9.36
C ALA A 2 39.17 -1.60 9.01
N LEU A 3 38.20 -0.73 8.74
CA LEU A 3 36.91 -1.12 8.17
C LEU A 3 37.08 -1.19 6.65
N THR A 4 37.00 -2.41 6.13
CA THR A 4 36.94 -2.72 4.71
C THR A 4 35.65 -2.16 4.12
N ALA A 5 35.78 -1.18 3.22
CA ALA A 5 34.69 -0.68 2.40
C ALA A 5 34.45 -1.64 1.22
N CYS A 6 33.27 -2.26 1.16
CA CYS A 6 32.80 -2.96 -0.02
C CYS A 6 32.09 -1.97 -0.96
N GLY A 7 32.50 -1.97 -2.24
CA GLY A 7 31.67 -1.53 -3.36
C GLY A 7 31.84 -0.08 -3.79
N THR A 8 32.89 0.22 -4.55
CA THR A 8 32.87 1.35 -5.50
C THR A 8 32.17 0.90 -6.78
N GLU A 9 30.85 0.84 -6.75
CA GLU A 9 30.08 1.02 -7.98
C GLU A 9 29.70 2.51 -8.03
N THR A 10 30.27 3.21 -9.01
CA THR A 10 29.88 4.56 -9.38
C THR A 10 28.49 4.51 -9.99
N LEU A 11 27.47 4.39 -9.14
CA LEU A 11 26.08 4.59 -9.53
C LEU A 11 25.93 6.09 -9.82
N SER A 12 25.78 6.44 -11.10
CA SER A 12 25.31 7.77 -11.49
C SER A 12 23.90 7.93 -10.94
N ALA A 13 23.79 8.62 -9.80
CA ALA A 13 22.53 9.12 -9.29
C ALA A 13 22.15 10.32 -10.15
N GLU A 14 21.20 10.14 -11.07
CA GLU A 14 20.52 11.28 -11.66
C GLU A 14 19.71 11.96 -10.54
N SER A 15 19.77 13.29 -10.42
CA SER A 15 18.98 13.98 -9.39
C SER A 15 17.49 13.99 -9.80
N PRO A 16 16.54 14.03 -8.83
CA PRO A 16 15.13 14.15 -9.16
C PRO A 16 14.89 15.46 -9.93
N PRO A 17 13.83 15.53 -10.75
CA PRO A 17 13.50 16.76 -11.43
C PRO A 17 13.24 17.87 -10.39
N ALA A 18 13.96 18.98 -10.51
CA ALA A 18 13.75 20.17 -9.67
C ALA A 18 12.32 20.72 -9.80
N ASP A 19 11.67 20.46 -10.95
CA ASP A 19 10.27 20.70 -11.18
C ASP A 19 9.54 19.43 -11.63
N TRP A 20 8.62 18.95 -10.81
CA TRP A 20 7.76 17.80 -11.12
C TRP A 20 6.66 18.10 -12.14
N ALA A 21 6.35 19.37 -12.41
CA ALA A 21 5.17 19.72 -13.21
C ALA A 21 5.18 19.12 -14.63
N PRO A 22 6.30 19.08 -15.39
CA PRO A 22 6.35 18.40 -16.68
C PRO A 22 6.07 16.90 -16.56
N ARG A 23 6.65 16.22 -15.56
CA ARG A 23 6.44 14.80 -15.36
C ARG A 23 5.00 14.49 -14.96
N MET A 24 4.41 15.25 -14.04
CA MET A 24 3.01 15.07 -13.64
C MET A 24 2.06 15.22 -14.82
N ARG A 25 2.30 16.21 -15.70
CA ARG A 25 1.53 16.38 -16.95
C ARG A 25 1.71 15.19 -17.89
N ALA A 26 2.93 14.68 -18.04
CA ALA A 26 3.19 13.51 -18.88
C ALA A 26 2.46 12.26 -18.35
N VAL A 27 2.48 12.03 -17.04
CA VAL A 27 1.74 10.93 -16.40
C VAL A 27 0.23 11.09 -16.62
N ALA A 28 -0.33 12.27 -16.31
CA ALA A 28 -1.76 12.53 -16.53
C ALA A 28 -2.15 12.30 -17.99
N LYS A 29 -1.33 12.76 -18.94
CA LYS A 29 -1.57 12.62 -20.38
C LYS A 29 -1.49 11.18 -20.86
N ALA A 30 -0.53 10.40 -20.35
CA ALA A 30 -0.38 8.99 -20.72
C ALA A 30 -1.55 8.12 -20.22
N TRP A 31 -2.14 8.48 -19.08
CA TRP A 31 -3.30 7.79 -18.53
C TRP A 31 -4.61 8.16 -19.22
N GLU A 32 -4.74 9.40 -19.72
CA GLU A 32 -5.92 9.87 -20.45
C GLU A 32 -6.27 8.94 -21.62
N GLY A 33 -7.49 8.39 -21.62
CA GLY A 33 -7.97 7.48 -22.67
C GLY A 33 -7.25 6.12 -22.76
N SER A 34 -6.35 5.81 -21.81
CA SER A 34 -5.59 4.57 -21.84
C SER A 34 -6.43 3.33 -21.48
N ALA A 35 -5.98 2.18 -21.95
CA ALA A 35 -6.55 0.90 -21.51
C ALA A 35 -6.34 0.68 -20.00
N ALA A 36 -5.22 1.17 -19.44
CA ALA A 36 -4.94 1.11 -18.01
C ALA A 36 -5.98 1.91 -17.18
N LEU A 37 -6.31 3.13 -17.60
CA LEU A 37 -7.38 3.92 -16.99
C LEU A 37 -8.72 3.19 -17.04
N THR A 38 -9.08 2.65 -18.22
CA THR A 38 -10.33 1.90 -18.40
C THR A 38 -10.38 0.67 -17.50
N ALA A 39 -9.28 -0.07 -17.38
CA ALA A 39 -9.19 -1.24 -16.51
C ALA A 39 -9.38 -0.84 -15.04
N MET A 40 -8.70 0.21 -14.60
CA MET A 40 -8.80 0.72 -13.23
C MET A 40 -10.20 1.24 -12.87
N GLN A 41 -10.88 1.95 -13.77
CA GLN A 41 -12.24 2.47 -13.51
C GLN A 41 -13.31 1.36 -13.42
N ARG A 42 -13.09 0.25 -14.13
CA ARG A 42 -14.00 -0.91 -14.18
C ARG A 42 -13.71 -1.95 -13.11
N GLY A 43 -12.47 -1.99 -12.62
CA GLY A 43 -12.01 -2.93 -11.61
C GLY A 43 -12.30 -2.47 -10.18
N PHE A 44 -12.01 -3.36 -9.25
CA PHE A 44 -11.93 -3.06 -7.83
C PHE A 44 -10.46 -3.01 -7.42
N HIS A 45 -10.00 -1.82 -7.01
CA HIS A 45 -8.61 -1.55 -6.65
C HIS A 45 -8.56 -1.03 -5.21
N PRO A 46 -8.44 -1.91 -4.21
CA PRO A 46 -8.25 -1.50 -2.83
C PRO A 46 -6.98 -0.65 -2.72
N LEU A 47 -7.04 0.35 -1.85
CA LEU A 47 -5.87 1.19 -1.62
C LEU A 47 -4.83 0.44 -0.78
N ALA A 48 -5.24 -0.42 0.14
CA ALA A 48 -4.33 -1.21 0.97
C ALA A 48 -4.23 -2.68 0.56
N ARG A 49 -3.06 -3.28 0.80
CA ARG A 49 -2.96 -4.75 0.85
C ARG A 49 -3.87 -5.28 1.94
N PHE A 50 -4.60 -6.35 1.66
CA PHE A 50 -5.43 -6.99 2.66
C PHE A 50 -4.57 -7.62 3.75
N ARG A 51 -4.90 -7.29 5.00
CA ARG A 51 -4.37 -7.94 6.20
C ARG A 51 -5.53 -8.58 6.95
N THR A 52 -5.22 -9.63 7.68
CA THR A 52 -6.18 -10.22 8.61
C THR A 52 -6.38 -9.28 9.79
N THR A 53 -7.63 -8.95 10.12
CA THR A 53 -7.97 -8.24 11.36
C THR A 53 -8.05 -9.24 12.50
N VAL A 54 -7.39 -8.94 13.63
CA VAL A 54 -7.43 -9.75 14.85
C VAL A 54 -8.73 -9.53 15.63
N PRO A 55 -9.18 -10.50 16.44
CA PRO A 55 -10.37 -10.35 17.25
C PRO A 55 -10.26 -9.23 18.30
N PRO A 56 -11.40 -8.71 18.79
CA PRO A 56 -11.44 -7.84 19.96
C PRO A 56 -10.72 -8.49 21.15
N GLY A 57 -9.84 -7.75 21.81
CA GLY A 57 -8.94 -8.28 22.85
C GLY A 57 -7.54 -8.64 22.35
N GLY A 58 -7.30 -8.61 21.03
CA GLY A 58 -5.98 -8.74 20.43
C GLY A 58 -5.42 -10.17 20.47
N LEU A 59 -4.11 -10.28 20.30
CA LEU A 59 -3.38 -11.56 20.26
C LEU A 59 -2.94 -11.97 21.67
N ARG A 60 -3.10 -13.25 21.99
CA ARG A 60 -2.93 -13.80 23.35
C ARG A 60 -1.47 -13.92 23.80
N SER A 61 -0.52 -13.94 22.87
CA SER A 61 0.90 -14.12 23.18
C SER A 61 1.84 -13.40 22.21
N ALA A 62 3.11 -13.24 22.60
CA ALA A 62 4.16 -12.73 21.70
C ALA A 62 4.42 -13.67 20.51
N ALA A 63 4.23 -14.99 20.71
CA ALA A 63 4.32 -15.98 19.65
C ALA A 63 3.20 -15.79 18.62
N ASP A 64 1.96 -15.61 19.07
CA ASP A 64 0.81 -15.33 18.18
C ASP A 64 1.00 -14.01 17.43
N ARG A 65 1.53 -12.98 18.10
CA ARG A 65 1.88 -11.70 17.46
C ARG A 65 2.89 -11.89 16.34
N THR A 66 3.95 -12.62 16.62
CA THR A 66 4.98 -12.93 15.61
C THR A 66 4.38 -13.71 14.45
N ALA A 67 3.59 -14.75 14.72
CA ALA A 67 2.92 -15.55 13.69
C ALA A 67 1.97 -14.71 12.83
N HIS A 68 1.13 -13.88 13.46
CA HIS A 68 0.21 -12.98 12.77
C HIS A 68 0.93 -12.00 11.83
N LEU A 69 1.98 -11.34 12.32
CA LEU A 69 2.77 -10.36 11.55
C LEU A 69 3.49 -11.01 10.36
N LYS A 70 3.90 -12.27 10.50
CA LYS A 70 4.53 -13.08 9.45
C LYS A 70 3.54 -13.72 8.48
N GLY A 71 2.23 -13.66 8.73
CA GLY A 71 1.23 -14.40 7.95
C GLY A 71 1.28 -15.92 8.17
N ALA A 72 1.84 -16.38 9.29
CA ALA A 72 2.01 -17.80 9.58
C ALA A 72 0.70 -18.47 10.04
N TYR A 73 -0.19 -18.73 9.08
CA TYR A 73 -1.45 -19.45 9.28
C TYR A 73 -1.42 -20.82 8.62
N VAL A 74 -2.01 -21.81 9.27
CA VAL A 74 -2.14 -23.17 8.72
C VAL A 74 -3.58 -23.67 8.85
N VAL A 75 -4.04 -24.41 7.84
CA VAL A 75 -5.35 -25.08 7.90
C VAL A 75 -5.22 -26.31 8.79
N ALA A 76 -6.02 -26.37 9.85
CA ALA A 76 -6.05 -27.46 10.83
C ALA A 76 -7.46 -28.06 11.03
N GLY A 77 -8.44 -27.63 10.24
CA GLY A 77 -9.81 -28.13 10.25
C GLY A 77 -10.46 -28.06 8.87
N GLU A 78 -11.73 -28.44 8.80
CA GLU A 78 -12.51 -28.36 7.55
C GLU A 78 -12.89 -26.90 7.24
N LEU A 79 -12.66 -26.49 6.00
CA LEU A 79 -13.02 -25.16 5.50
C LEU A 79 -14.06 -25.29 4.39
N PRO A 80 -14.99 -24.32 4.26
CA PRO A 80 -15.95 -24.33 3.15
C PRO A 80 -15.25 -24.09 1.81
N ASP A 81 -15.64 -24.87 0.80
CA ASP A 81 -15.18 -24.71 -0.59
C ASP A 81 -16.00 -23.68 -1.39
N THR A 82 -16.97 -23.03 -0.75
CA THR A 82 -17.81 -22.02 -1.40
C THR A 82 -16.99 -20.80 -1.82
N ARG A 83 -17.14 -20.37 -3.08
CA ARG A 83 -16.59 -19.09 -3.55
C ARG A 83 -17.62 -17.96 -3.38
N PRO A 84 -17.31 -16.88 -2.65
CA PRO A 84 -18.22 -15.75 -2.48
C PRO A 84 -18.50 -15.01 -3.78
N GLN A 85 -19.61 -14.27 -3.83
CA GLN A 85 -19.95 -13.44 -4.99
C GLN A 85 -18.83 -12.41 -5.25
N PRO A 86 -18.35 -12.29 -6.51
CA PRO A 86 -17.17 -11.50 -6.85
C PRO A 86 -17.49 -10.00 -6.97
N ARG A 87 -17.98 -9.38 -5.89
CA ARG A 87 -18.51 -8.01 -5.92
C ARG A 87 -18.13 -7.20 -4.68
N ALA A 88 -17.68 -5.96 -4.91
CA ALA A 88 -17.58 -4.90 -3.91
C ALA A 88 -18.78 -3.94 -4.05
N THR A 89 -19.31 -3.46 -2.93
CA THR A 89 -20.54 -2.64 -2.88
C THR A 89 -20.33 -1.39 -2.03
N TRP A 90 -20.49 -0.21 -2.65
CA TRP A 90 -20.40 1.08 -1.96
C TRP A 90 -21.72 1.48 -1.31
N PRO A 91 -21.71 2.44 -0.36
CA PRO A 91 -22.93 2.92 0.31
C PRO A 91 -23.98 3.50 -0.65
N ASP A 92 -23.57 4.00 -1.81
CA ASP A 92 -24.45 4.51 -2.87
C ASP A 92 -25.11 3.40 -3.72
N GLY A 93 -24.86 2.13 -3.40
CA GLY A 93 -25.36 0.97 -4.12
C GLY A 93 -24.58 0.62 -5.39
N THR A 94 -23.56 1.41 -5.76
CA THR A 94 -22.70 1.08 -6.89
C THR A 94 -21.88 -0.17 -6.59
N THR A 95 -21.59 -0.94 -7.63
CA THR A 95 -20.88 -2.21 -7.50
C THR A 95 -19.77 -2.37 -8.53
N ARG A 96 -18.71 -3.10 -8.14
CA ARG A 96 -17.58 -3.46 -9.02
C ARG A 96 -17.24 -4.93 -8.88
N LYS A 97 -16.79 -5.53 -9.98
CA LYS A 97 -16.29 -6.91 -9.96
C LYS A 97 -14.98 -6.96 -9.19
N ALA A 98 -14.85 -7.94 -8.30
CA ALA A 98 -13.65 -8.20 -7.53
C ALA A 98 -13.39 -9.71 -7.52
N ALA A 99 -12.17 -10.13 -7.85
CA ALA A 99 -11.83 -11.55 -7.76
C ALA A 99 -11.92 -12.01 -6.30
N THR A 100 -12.69 -13.07 -6.03
CA THR A 100 -12.88 -13.63 -4.69
C THR A 100 -12.04 -14.88 -4.48
N LEU A 101 -11.74 -15.19 -3.22
CA LEU A 101 -11.03 -16.40 -2.80
C LEU A 101 -11.97 -17.33 -2.04
N THR A 102 -11.75 -18.64 -2.15
CA THR A 102 -12.29 -19.62 -1.18
C THR A 102 -11.60 -19.43 0.18
N ALA A 103 -12.13 -20.07 1.24
CA ALA A 103 -11.54 -19.98 2.57
C ALA A 103 -10.10 -20.55 2.60
N ARG A 104 -9.87 -21.64 1.86
CA ARG A 104 -8.56 -22.27 1.73
C ARG A 104 -7.57 -21.39 0.97
N GLU A 105 -7.96 -20.88 -0.19
CA GLU A 105 -7.12 -19.97 -0.99
C GLU A 105 -6.73 -18.71 -0.20
N ALA A 106 -7.63 -18.19 0.64
CA ALA A 106 -7.33 -17.05 1.51
C ALA A 106 -6.27 -17.37 2.59
N VAL A 107 -6.29 -18.57 3.18
CA VAL A 107 -5.24 -19.00 4.14
C VAL A 107 -3.91 -19.22 3.43
N GLU A 108 -3.93 -19.83 2.24
CA GLU A 108 -2.73 -20.02 1.41
C GLU A 108 -2.10 -18.68 1.05
N PHE A 109 -2.91 -17.71 0.60
CA PHE A 109 -2.45 -16.36 0.28
C PHE A 109 -1.84 -15.62 1.50
N LEU A 110 -2.34 -15.89 2.71
CA LEU A 110 -1.72 -15.36 3.94
C LEU A 110 -0.35 -16.01 4.21
N GLY A 111 -0.21 -17.31 3.94
CA GLY A 111 1.00 -18.10 4.17
C GLY A 111 2.16 -17.82 3.21
N GLU A 112 1.88 -17.34 1.99
CA GLU A 112 2.90 -16.97 0.99
C GLU A 112 3.90 -15.90 1.47
N GLY A 113 3.54 -15.12 2.50
CA GLY A 113 4.44 -14.14 3.13
C GLY A 113 5.39 -14.71 4.18
N SER A 114 5.24 -15.97 4.58
CA SER A 114 6.05 -16.57 5.65
C SER A 114 7.37 -17.11 5.10
N ASN A 115 8.46 -16.35 5.27
CA ASN A 115 9.83 -16.80 4.97
C ASN A 115 10.44 -17.52 6.19
N ASP A 116 9.72 -18.47 6.80
CA ASP A 116 10.22 -19.21 7.96
C ASP A 116 10.45 -20.69 7.62
N PRO A 117 11.64 -21.07 7.13
CA PRO A 117 11.97 -22.45 6.80
C PRO A 117 12.06 -23.37 8.03
N ASP A 118 12.03 -22.82 9.26
CA ASP A 118 12.40 -23.53 10.49
C ASP A 118 11.22 -24.01 11.34
N GLY A 119 9.99 -24.00 10.81
CA GLY A 119 8.83 -24.61 11.51
C GLY A 119 8.40 -23.85 12.78
N GLY A 120 8.41 -22.52 12.72
CA GLY A 120 7.98 -21.65 13.82
C GLY A 120 6.50 -21.78 14.22
N HIS A 121 6.13 -21.10 15.32
CA HIS A 121 4.75 -21.05 15.82
C HIS A 121 3.77 -20.55 14.74
N THR A 122 2.64 -21.24 14.59
CA THR A 122 1.60 -20.94 13.59
C THR A 122 0.24 -20.77 14.23
N LEU A 123 -0.59 -19.90 13.64
CA LEU A 123 -1.99 -19.75 13.98
C LEU A 123 -2.81 -20.80 13.21
N LYS A 124 -3.43 -21.73 13.95
CA LYS A 124 -4.18 -22.85 13.38
C LYS A 124 -5.62 -22.43 13.09
N VAL A 125 -5.98 -22.37 11.81
CA VAL A 125 -7.35 -22.10 11.35
C VAL A 125 -8.15 -23.40 11.39
N THR A 126 -9.18 -23.45 12.22
CA THR A 126 -9.99 -24.67 12.45
C THR A 126 -11.36 -24.61 11.78
N GLY A 127 -11.76 -23.44 11.26
CA GLY A 127 -13.02 -23.26 10.55
C GLY A 127 -13.11 -21.88 9.91
N ALA A 128 -14.08 -21.69 9.02
CA ALA A 128 -14.39 -20.39 8.45
C ALA A 128 -15.88 -20.26 8.19
N ARG A 129 -16.39 -19.04 8.30
CA ARG A 129 -17.74 -18.68 7.83
C ARG A 129 -17.67 -17.44 6.95
N LEU A 130 -18.59 -17.35 5.99
CA LEU A 130 -18.72 -16.17 5.16
C LEU A 130 -19.40 -15.04 5.95
N GLY A 131 -18.83 -13.84 5.84
CA GLY A 131 -19.39 -12.60 6.35
C GLY A 131 -19.05 -11.45 5.40
N THR A 132 -19.04 -10.24 5.94
CA THR A 132 -18.64 -9.03 5.21
C THR A 132 -17.70 -8.19 6.05
N THR A 133 -16.79 -7.47 5.40
CA THR A 133 -15.97 -6.43 6.04
C THR A 133 -15.98 -5.15 5.19
N GLU A 134 -15.47 -4.07 5.76
CA GLU A 134 -15.24 -2.83 5.04
C GLU A 134 -13.76 -2.72 4.62
N VAL A 135 -13.56 -2.22 3.41
CA VAL A 135 -12.24 -1.94 2.85
C VAL A 135 -12.21 -0.49 2.40
N ALA A 136 -11.13 0.21 2.75
CA ALA A 136 -10.89 1.57 2.26
C ALA A 136 -10.54 1.57 0.76
N THR A 137 -11.21 2.43 0.00
CA THR A 137 -10.92 2.70 -1.41
C THR A 137 -10.82 4.20 -1.66
N SER A 138 -10.37 4.62 -2.84
CA SER A 138 -10.32 6.05 -3.22
C SER A 138 -11.70 6.70 -3.30
N ARG A 139 -12.74 5.89 -3.46
CA ARG A 139 -14.16 6.28 -3.43
C ARG A 139 -14.77 6.30 -2.03
N GLY A 140 -13.95 6.08 -1.00
CA GLY A 140 -14.40 5.86 0.37
C GLY A 140 -14.53 4.36 0.72
N PRO A 141 -15.03 4.04 1.92
CA PRO A 141 -15.17 2.67 2.37
C PRO A 141 -16.19 1.92 1.50
N THR A 142 -15.92 0.63 1.26
CA THR A 142 -16.80 -0.27 0.51
C THR A 142 -16.93 -1.60 1.23
N ARG A 143 -18.11 -2.22 1.13
CA ARG A 143 -18.38 -3.51 1.73
C ARG A 143 -18.02 -4.63 0.76
N VAL A 144 -17.29 -5.62 1.27
CA VAL A 144 -16.80 -6.78 0.51
C VAL A 144 -17.09 -8.07 1.27
N PRO A 145 -17.21 -9.22 0.58
CA PRO A 145 -17.26 -10.52 1.25
C PRO A 145 -15.99 -10.74 2.07
N ALA A 146 -16.11 -11.43 3.20
CA ALA A 146 -15.00 -11.69 4.11
C ALA A 146 -15.08 -13.11 4.69
N TRP A 147 -13.92 -13.73 4.87
CA TRP A 147 -13.78 -14.94 5.66
C TRP A 147 -13.59 -14.57 7.12
N LEU A 148 -14.47 -15.09 7.96
CA LEU A 148 -14.39 -15.01 9.40
C LEU A 148 -13.84 -16.34 9.91
N PHE A 149 -12.53 -16.37 10.09
CA PHE A 149 -11.77 -17.55 10.48
C PHE A 149 -11.87 -17.81 11.96
N THR A 150 -12.17 -19.06 12.31
CA THR A 150 -12.00 -19.57 13.67
C THR A 150 -10.55 -20.03 13.81
N VAL A 151 -9.85 -19.48 14.79
CA VAL A 151 -8.46 -19.81 15.08
C VAL A 151 -8.40 -20.52 16.43
N ALA A 152 -7.66 -21.63 16.49
CA ALA A 152 -7.53 -22.42 17.71
C ALA A 152 -7.08 -21.55 18.88
N GLY A 153 -7.81 -21.63 19.99
CA GLY A 153 -7.53 -20.80 21.15
C GLY A 153 -7.93 -19.34 20.97
N TYR A 154 -8.95 -19.03 20.17
CA TYR A 154 -9.60 -17.71 20.12
C TYR A 154 -11.12 -17.87 20.04
N ASP A 155 -11.85 -17.09 20.82
CA ASP A 155 -13.33 -17.17 20.89
C ASP A 155 -14.03 -16.27 19.86
N ALA A 156 -13.34 -15.23 19.40
CA ALA A 156 -13.81 -14.33 18.36
C ALA A 156 -13.00 -14.53 17.06
N PRO A 157 -13.63 -14.33 15.89
CA PRO A 157 -13.01 -14.66 14.62
C PRO A 157 -11.96 -13.65 14.18
N PHE A 158 -10.99 -14.16 13.43
CA PHE A 158 -10.09 -13.36 12.60
C PHE A 158 -10.81 -13.03 11.29
N THR A 159 -10.67 -11.81 10.80
CA THR A 159 -11.38 -11.37 9.58
C THR A 159 -10.41 -11.14 8.44
N TYR A 160 -10.64 -11.75 7.29
CA TYR A 160 -9.87 -11.50 6.07
C TYR A 160 -10.83 -11.18 4.91
N PRO A 161 -10.64 -10.10 4.15
CA PRO A 161 -11.41 -9.85 2.93
C PRO A 161 -11.30 -11.06 2.00
N ALA A 162 -12.42 -11.63 1.56
CA ALA A 162 -12.44 -12.82 0.72
C ALA A 162 -12.10 -12.48 -0.75
N LEU A 163 -11.11 -11.64 -0.96
CA LEU A 163 -10.72 -11.04 -2.22
C LEU A 163 -9.27 -11.36 -2.52
N ALA A 164 -8.99 -11.66 -3.78
CA ALA A 164 -7.63 -11.75 -4.27
C ALA A 164 -7.01 -10.35 -4.28
N ALA A 165 -5.68 -10.28 -4.16
CA ALA A 165 -4.98 -9.02 -4.40
C ALA A 165 -5.31 -8.51 -5.82
N PRO A 166 -5.60 -7.21 -5.98
CA PRO A 166 -5.85 -6.65 -7.29
C PRO A 166 -4.60 -6.79 -8.17
N THR A 167 -4.77 -7.25 -9.40
CA THR A 167 -3.76 -7.04 -10.44
C THR A 167 -3.90 -5.61 -10.93
N PHE A 168 -2.82 -4.83 -10.87
CA PHE A 168 -2.79 -3.50 -11.46
C PHE A 168 -2.37 -3.61 -12.93
N PRO A 169 -2.99 -2.85 -13.84
CA PRO A 169 -2.49 -2.76 -15.20
C PRO A 169 -1.12 -2.11 -15.20
N ASP A 170 -0.32 -2.43 -16.22
CA ASP A 170 0.95 -1.75 -16.45
C ASP A 170 0.72 -0.24 -16.64
N SER A 171 1.66 0.55 -16.12
CA SER A 171 1.66 1.98 -16.35
C SER A 171 1.80 2.27 -17.86
N PRO A 172 0.97 3.14 -18.44
CA PRO A 172 1.09 3.54 -19.84
C PRO A 172 2.30 4.46 -20.10
N ILE A 173 3.10 4.76 -19.07
CA ILE A 173 4.30 5.58 -19.17
C ILE A 173 5.47 4.91 -18.43
N ALA A 174 6.65 4.93 -19.05
CA ALA A 174 7.85 4.40 -18.43
C ALA A 174 8.19 5.16 -17.13
N PRO A 175 8.70 4.46 -16.10
CA PRO A 175 9.16 5.11 -14.89
C PRO A 175 10.36 6.00 -15.18
N LEU A 176 10.53 7.06 -14.38
CA LEU A 176 11.83 7.73 -14.30
C LEU A 176 12.85 6.77 -13.64
N PRO A 177 14.16 6.91 -13.95
CA PRO A 177 15.21 6.16 -13.27
C PRO A 177 15.03 6.20 -11.74
N ARG A 178 15.25 5.06 -11.08
CA ARG A 178 15.24 5.03 -9.61
C ARG A 178 16.47 5.74 -9.09
N LEU A 179 16.26 6.69 -8.20
CA LEU A 179 17.34 7.42 -7.57
C LEU A 179 17.86 6.59 -6.40
N TYR A 180 19.18 6.36 -6.37
CA TYR A 180 19.88 5.75 -5.25
C TYR A 180 20.89 6.78 -4.70
N GLY A 181 20.96 6.95 -3.37
CA GLY A 181 21.89 7.88 -2.72
C GLY A 181 21.23 8.97 -1.87
N ALA A 182 21.99 9.98 -1.42
CA ALA A 182 21.46 11.08 -0.60
C ALA A 182 20.36 11.90 -1.31
N ASP A 183 20.26 11.79 -2.64
CA ASP A 183 19.20 12.33 -3.49
C ASP A 183 17.98 11.40 -3.63
N ALA A 184 18.12 10.11 -3.29
CA ALA A 184 16.99 9.17 -3.12
C ALA A 184 16.08 9.58 -1.96
N ALA A 185 16.61 10.40 -1.05
CA ALA A 185 15.84 11.17 -0.09
C ALA A 185 14.61 11.82 -0.71
N ALA A 186 14.72 12.35 -1.93
CA ALA A 186 13.69 13.15 -2.57
C ALA A 186 12.57 12.32 -3.22
N THR A 187 12.68 11.00 -3.22
CA THR A 187 11.67 10.09 -3.79
C THR A 187 11.47 8.87 -2.90
N GLY A 188 11.05 9.11 -1.65
CA GLY A 188 10.15 8.16 -1.03
C GLY A 188 8.84 8.24 -1.79
N GLY A 189 8.50 7.21 -2.58
CA GLY A 189 7.10 7.02 -2.98
C GLY A 189 6.21 7.16 -1.73
N PRO A 190 4.97 7.65 -1.86
CA PRO A 190 4.10 7.80 -0.70
C PRO A 190 4.06 6.48 0.07
N GLY A 191 4.49 6.50 1.33
CA GLY A 191 4.46 5.30 2.20
C GLY A 191 3.01 4.89 2.45
N SER A 192 2.15 5.89 2.62
CA SER A 192 0.71 5.75 2.60
C SER A 192 0.05 7.05 2.16
N VAL A 193 -1.19 6.94 1.69
CA VAL A 193 -2.08 8.08 1.48
C VAL A 193 -3.31 7.82 2.35
N THR A 194 -4.09 8.82 2.68
CA THR A 194 -5.44 8.70 3.22
C THR A 194 -6.30 9.75 2.53
N VAL A 195 -7.55 9.40 2.21
CA VAL A 195 -8.46 10.26 1.45
C VAL A 195 -9.69 10.54 2.30
N GLU A 196 -9.91 11.81 2.63
CA GLU A 196 -11.06 12.28 3.41
C GLU A 196 -11.73 13.43 2.67
N GLY A 197 -12.80 13.12 1.93
CA GLY A 197 -13.47 14.11 1.08
C GLY A 197 -12.53 14.68 0.02
N ARG A 198 -12.11 15.93 0.20
CA ARG A 198 -11.16 16.65 -0.67
C ARG A 198 -9.72 16.67 -0.13
N THR A 199 -9.50 16.16 1.08
CA THR A 199 -8.22 16.22 1.76
C THR A 199 -7.46 14.93 1.55
N LEU A 200 -6.22 15.03 1.03
CA LEU A 200 -5.27 13.94 0.97
C LEU A 200 -4.25 14.11 2.08
N THR A 201 -4.06 13.09 2.91
CA THR A 201 -2.92 13.02 3.83
C THR A 201 -1.93 12.02 3.29
N VAL A 202 -0.71 12.46 3.00
CA VAL A 202 0.36 11.63 2.43
C VAL A 202 1.44 11.44 3.47
N THR A 203 1.70 10.19 3.83
CA THR A 203 2.85 9.81 4.67
C THR A 203 4.06 9.63 3.77
N VAL A 204 5.07 10.45 3.98
CA VAL A 204 6.33 10.40 3.24
C VAL A 204 7.39 9.77 4.12
N THR A 205 8.01 8.71 3.63
CA THR A 205 9.13 8.06 4.30
C THR A 205 10.44 8.69 3.82
N HIS A 206 11.29 9.09 4.74
CA HIS A 206 12.54 9.78 4.43
C HIS A 206 13.64 9.45 5.44
N GLY A 207 14.90 9.65 5.05
CA GLY A 207 16.05 9.44 5.93
C GLY A 207 16.23 10.60 6.91
N SER A 208 16.95 10.37 8.01
CA SER A 208 17.19 11.41 9.02
C SER A 208 17.95 12.64 8.50
N CYS A 209 18.75 12.52 7.43
CA CYS A 209 19.47 13.65 6.81
C CYS A 209 18.59 14.67 6.07
N THR A 210 17.30 14.40 5.93
CA THR A 210 16.48 15.07 4.94
C THR A 210 15.60 16.13 5.60
N GLY A 211 15.23 17.16 4.85
CA GLY A 211 14.36 18.23 5.32
C GLY A 211 12.88 17.84 5.27
N PRO A 212 11.96 18.81 5.46
CA PRO A 212 10.53 18.52 5.41
C PRO A 212 10.11 18.05 4.02
N SER A 213 9.15 17.14 3.97
CA SER A 213 8.55 16.67 2.72
C SER A 213 7.52 17.67 2.20
N ALA A 214 7.43 17.78 0.88
CA ALA A 214 6.43 18.53 0.17
C ALA A 214 5.68 17.61 -0.79
N VAL A 215 4.39 17.82 -0.94
CA VAL A 215 3.55 17.07 -1.87
C VAL A 215 2.82 18.05 -2.76
N LYS A 216 2.89 17.81 -4.07
CA LYS A 216 2.12 18.53 -5.09
C LYS A 216 1.09 17.57 -5.70
N ALA A 217 -0.09 18.08 -6.01
CA ALA A 217 -1.10 17.37 -6.78
C ALA A 217 -1.39 18.08 -8.10
N LEU A 218 -1.56 17.30 -9.17
CA LEU A 218 -2.10 17.76 -10.45
C LEU A 218 -3.43 17.04 -10.66
N GLU A 219 -4.52 17.80 -10.68
CA GLU A 219 -5.87 17.27 -10.87
C GLU A 219 -6.28 17.33 -12.34
N SER A 220 -6.84 16.22 -12.82
CA SER A 220 -7.56 16.13 -14.10
C SER A 220 -8.99 15.63 -13.87
N GLY A 221 -9.73 15.39 -14.96
CA GLY A 221 -11.07 14.79 -14.90
C GLY A 221 -11.06 13.37 -14.33
N ASP A 222 -10.05 12.58 -14.67
CA ASP A 222 -9.99 11.13 -14.39
C ASP A 222 -8.84 10.72 -13.46
N THR A 223 -7.88 11.61 -13.21
CA THR A 223 -6.68 11.30 -12.43
C THR A 223 -6.31 12.43 -11.47
N VAL A 224 -5.61 12.06 -10.41
CA VAL A 224 -4.90 12.98 -9.51
C VAL A 224 -3.47 12.46 -9.41
N VAL A 225 -2.52 13.20 -9.99
CA VAL A 225 -1.11 12.80 -9.97
C VAL A 225 -0.43 13.48 -8.79
N LEU A 226 0.21 12.70 -7.92
CA LEU A 226 0.94 13.15 -6.75
C LEU A 226 2.44 13.13 -7.04
N ALA A 227 3.11 14.23 -6.73
CA ALA A 227 4.56 14.29 -6.70
C ALA A 227 5.02 14.57 -5.27
N VAL A 228 5.89 13.70 -4.77
CA VAL A 228 6.53 13.84 -3.47
C VAL A 228 7.94 14.37 -3.69
N SER A 229 8.32 15.35 -2.89
CA SER A 229 9.69 15.85 -2.80
C SER A 229 10.09 15.86 -1.35
N VAL A 230 11.34 15.54 -1.05
CA VAL A 230 11.93 15.81 0.26
C VAL A 230 12.93 16.92 0.10
N LEU A 231 12.70 18.00 0.83
CA LEU A 231 13.51 19.20 0.69
C LEU A 231 14.88 19.00 1.36
N PRO A 232 15.92 19.72 0.93
CA PRO A 232 17.16 19.80 1.68
C PRO A 232 16.91 20.31 3.11
N ARG A 233 17.70 19.85 4.07
CA ARG A 233 17.71 20.45 5.42
C ARG A 233 18.08 21.93 5.32
N LYS A 234 17.40 22.78 6.11
CA LYS A 234 17.66 24.23 6.16
C LYS A 234 19.04 24.60 6.73
N ARG A 235 19.65 23.72 7.54
CA ARG A 235 20.98 23.94 8.12
C ARG A 235 21.98 22.95 7.50
N PRO A 236 23.14 23.42 7.01
CA PRO A 236 24.26 22.56 6.65
C PRO A 236 24.68 21.74 7.86
N ARG A 237 25.05 20.47 7.64
CA ARG A 237 25.58 19.61 8.70
C ARG A 237 26.95 20.12 9.14
N GLY A 238 27.20 20.05 10.45
CA GLY A 238 28.56 20.15 10.98
C GLY A 238 29.39 18.91 10.58
N PRO A 239 30.72 19.01 10.57
CA PRO A 239 31.61 17.89 10.20
C PRO A 239 31.40 16.61 11.05
N ASP A 240 30.87 16.75 12.27
CA ASP A 240 30.59 15.63 13.19
C ASP A 240 29.10 15.22 13.24
N GLU A 241 28.22 15.86 12.45
CA GLU A 241 26.79 15.55 12.45
C GLU A 241 26.48 14.43 11.43
N GLY A 242 26.72 13.19 11.86
CA GLY A 242 26.31 11.99 11.13
C GLY A 242 24.78 11.84 11.09
N CYS A 243 24.27 11.22 10.03
CA CYS A 243 22.88 10.77 10.04
C CYS A 243 22.82 9.33 10.51
N ASP A 244 21.89 9.05 11.42
CA ASP A 244 21.55 7.67 11.74
C ASP A 244 20.91 6.99 10.52
N LEU A 245 20.89 5.67 10.51
CA LEU A 245 20.15 4.89 9.51
C LEU A 245 18.65 4.82 9.83
N ALA A 246 18.12 5.74 10.63
CA ALA A 246 16.72 5.72 11.01
C ALA A 246 15.82 6.22 9.88
N LEU A 247 14.81 5.41 9.55
CA LEU A 247 13.68 5.82 8.74
C LEU A 247 12.77 6.74 9.56
N ARG A 248 12.40 7.86 8.96
CA ARG A 248 11.48 8.84 9.54
C ARG A 248 10.25 8.95 8.64
N HIS A 249 9.13 9.30 9.24
CA HIS A 249 7.87 9.54 8.53
C HIS A 249 7.45 10.97 8.80
N SER A 250 7.08 11.69 7.75
CA SER A 250 6.39 12.97 7.86
C SER A 250 5.04 12.90 7.15
N ARG A 251 4.08 13.70 7.59
CA ARG A 251 2.77 13.81 6.96
C ARG A 251 2.69 15.14 6.22
N ALA A 252 2.21 15.09 4.98
CA ALA A 252 1.91 16.25 4.17
C ALA A 252 0.45 16.19 3.74
N THR A 253 -0.26 17.31 3.90
CA THR A 253 -1.66 17.41 3.51
C THR A 253 -1.79 18.17 2.20
N VAL A 254 -2.65 17.67 1.30
CA VAL A 254 -3.01 18.34 0.05
C VAL A 254 -4.52 18.50 0.00
N GLU A 255 -4.97 19.74 -0.18
CA GLU A 255 -6.37 20.05 -0.47
C GLU A 255 -6.63 19.99 -1.97
N LEU A 256 -7.57 19.14 -2.38
CA LEU A 256 -8.03 19.03 -3.75
C LEU A 256 -9.19 20.01 -4.02
N ALA A 257 -9.31 20.43 -5.27
CA ALA A 257 -10.44 21.21 -5.77
C ALA A 257 -11.75 20.40 -5.71
N ARG A 258 -11.68 19.08 -5.90
CA ARG A 258 -12.83 18.17 -5.83
C ARG A 258 -12.46 16.85 -5.14
N PRO A 259 -13.44 16.09 -4.61
CA PRO A 259 -13.16 14.77 -4.02
C PRO A 259 -12.55 13.82 -5.03
N VAL A 260 -11.70 12.88 -4.60
CA VAL A 260 -11.05 11.91 -5.51
C VAL A 260 -12.11 11.14 -6.30
N GLY A 261 -13.07 10.52 -5.62
CA GLY A 261 -14.17 9.80 -6.25
C GLY A 261 -13.66 8.72 -7.20
N ASP A 262 -14.12 8.76 -8.45
CA ASP A 262 -13.81 7.77 -9.49
C ASP A 262 -12.43 7.98 -10.13
N ARG A 263 -11.74 9.05 -9.75
CA ARG A 263 -10.41 9.38 -10.25
C ARG A 263 -9.36 8.46 -9.64
N ILE A 264 -8.33 8.19 -10.42
CA ILE A 264 -7.20 7.38 -9.97
C ILE A 264 -6.14 8.28 -9.34
N LEU A 265 -5.71 7.93 -8.13
CA LEU A 265 -4.53 8.50 -7.50
C LEU A 265 -3.27 7.84 -8.07
N LEU A 266 -2.42 8.62 -8.72
CA LEU A 266 -1.19 8.17 -9.36
C LEU A 266 0.02 8.81 -8.68
N GLU A 267 1.14 8.12 -8.62
CA GLU A 267 2.41 8.75 -8.27
C GLU A 267 3.19 9.16 -9.53
N ALA A 268 3.93 10.27 -9.44
CA ALA A 268 4.54 10.90 -10.61
C ALA A 268 5.81 10.18 -11.10
N GLN A 269 6.53 9.46 -10.24
CA GLN A 269 7.84 8.93 -10.60
C GLN A 269 7.72 7.70 -11.50
N GLN A 270 6.93 6.71 -11.09
CA GLN A 270 6.70 5.47 -11.85
C GLN A 270 5.46 5.56 -12.75
N GLY A 271 4.57 6.52 -12.51
CA GLY A 271 3.29 6.64 -13.21
C GLY A 271 2.28 5.56 -12.81
N ILE A 272 2.43 4.94 -11.64
CA ILE A 272 1.57 3.85 -11.18
C ILE A 272 0.52 4.34 -10.18
N PRO A 273 -0.59 3.58 -9.97
CA PRO A 273 -1.52 3.83 -8.89
C PRO A 273 -0.85 3.79 -7.52
N VAL A 274 -1.22 4.72 -6.65
CA VAL A 274 -0.72 4.73 -5.27
C VAL A 274 -1.35 3.59 -4.47
N GLN A 275 -0.53 2.70 -3.94
CA GLN A 275 -0.93 1.76 -2.88
C GLN A 275 -0.69 2.42 -1.52
N GLN A 276 -1.69 2.42 -0.65
CA GLN A 276 -1.56 2.75 0.77
C GLN A 276 -0.99 1.54 1.53
N SER A 277 0.03 1.74 2.36
CA SER A 277 0.19 0.87 3.53
C SER A 277 -0.73 1.37 4.65
N LEU A 278 -1.35 0.47 5.40
CA LEU A 278 -1.97 0.83 6.68
C LEU A 278 -0.88 0.69 7.76
N ASP A 279 -0.78 1.71 8.62
CA ASP A 279 0.09 1.77 9.79
C ASP A 279 -0.08 0.55 10.72
#